data_AF-A0A953R3N2-F1
#
_entry.id   AF-A0A953R3N2-F1
#
_cell.length_a   1.000
_cell.length_b   1.000
_cell.length_c   1.000
_cell.angle_alpha   90.00
_cell.angle_beta   90.00
_cell.angle_gamma   90.00
#
_symmetry.space_group_name_H-M   'P 1'
#
loop_
_entity.id
_entity.type
_entity.pdbx_description
1 polymer ?
#
loop_
_entity_poly.entity_id
_entity_poly.type
_entity_poly.pdbx_seq_one_letter_code
_entity_poly.pdbx_strand_id
1 'polypeptide(L)'
;MAVTAGKLGEDQFDEMRHRFNNVHEWAVEHFGESRLLDAIRDLDARDYEPPVAEPDTPSRIPPPMNAAWPDALAMVDAIRDRALSLGWTHESLYAHAGSHRVAIGVNRGLVCFLKPGEKIGDVTRLSIEIILPNNVRQRFYNQNVDQPWIRRVG
;
A
#
# COMPACT_ATOMS: atom_id res chain seq x y z
N MET A 1 20.77 -29.73 21.58
CA MET A 1 20.47 -29.01 20.31
C MET A 1 19.00 -29.26 19.94
N ALA A 2 18.28 -28.31 19.32
CA ALA A 2 16.86 -28.49 19.00
C ALA A 2 16.57 -29.66 18.03
N VAL A 3 17.53 -29.99 17.16
CA VAL A 3 17.46 -31.17 16.25
C VAL A 3 17.42 -32.48 17.03
N THR A 4 18.23 -32.62 18.09
CA THR A 4 18.25 -33.82 18.94
C THR A 4 16.99 -34.03 19.79
N ALA A 5 16.10 -33.03 19.86
CA ALA A 5 14.86 -33.11 20.63
C ALA A 5 13.63 -33.55 19.79
N GLY A 6 13.79 -33.82 18.50
CA GLY A 6 12.72 -34.31 17.61
C GLY A 6 11.61 -33.29 17.30
N LYS A 7 11.80 -32.01 17.63
CA LYS A 7 10.79 -30.94 17.48
C LYS A 7 10.83 -30.20 16.15
N LEU A 8 11.89 -30.41 15.35
CA LEU A 8 12.10 -29.73 14.08
C LEU A 8 12.87 -30.65 13.12
N GLY A 9 12.46 -30.69 11.85
CA GLY A 9 13.20 -31.41 10.80
C GLY A 9 14.53 -30.73 10.50
N GLU A 10 15.51 -31.50 10.05
CA GLU A 10 16.87 -31.01 9.76
C GLU A 10 16.86 -29.88 8.72
N ASP A 11 16.08 -30.04 7.64
CA ASP A 11 15.92 -29.02 6.60
C ASP A 11 15.32 -27.71 7.15
N GLN A 12 14.33 -27.80 8.05
CA GLN A 12 13.72 -26.62 8.68
C GLN A 12 14.69 -25.94 9.64
N PHE A 13 15.49 -26.71 10.35
CA PHE A 13 16.54 -26.17 11.21
C PHE A 13 17.60 -25.42 10.39
N ASP A 14 18.04 -26.00 9.28
CA ASP A 14 19.03 -25.37 8.41
C ASP A 14 18.49 -24.10 7.75
N GLU A 15 17.24 -24.10 7.31
CA GLU A 15 16.61 -22.88 6.79
C GLU A 15 16.59 -21.76 7.83
N MET A 16 16.19 -22.07 9.07
CA MET A 16 16.17 -21.10 10.17
C MET A 16 17.58 -20.60 10.49
N ARG A 17 18.57 -21.51 10.53
CA ARG A 17 19.98 -21.17 10.75
C ARG A 17 20.50 -20.21 9.69
N HIS A 18 20.19 -20.46 8.42
CA HIS A 18 20.60 -19.57 7.33
C HIS A 18 19.97 -18.17 7.47
N ARG A 19 18.67 -18.09 7.74
CA ARG A 19 17.99 -16.79 7.93
C ARG A 19 18.56 -16.03 9.14
N PHE A 20 18.79 -16.71 10.25
CA PHE A 20 19.38 -16.11 11.44
C PHE A 20 20.80 -15.59 11.16
N ASN A 21 21.65 -16.41 10.53
CA ASN A 21 23.02 -16.04 10.24
C ASN A 21 23.11 -14.80 9.34
N ASN A 22 22.25 -14.67 8.33
CA ASN A 22 22.21 -13.47 7.49
C ASN A 22 21.90 -12.20 8.28
N VAL A 23 20.95 -12.26 9.22
CA VAL A 23 20.62 -11.12 10.09
C VAL A 23 21.76 -10.85 11.07
N HIS A 24 22.39 -11.89 11.60
CA HIS A 24 23.51 -11.79 12.53
C HIS A 24 24.74 -11.16 11.87
N GLU A 25 25.12 -11.59 10.66
CA GLU A 25 26.24 -11.02 9.90
C GLU A 25 26.01 -9.53 9.62
N TRP A 26 24.81 -9.16 9.16
CA TRP A 26 24.45 -7.76 8.95
C TRP A 26 24.53 -6.94 10.25
N ALA A 27 24.05 -7.49 11.36
CA ALA A 27 24.07 -6.80 12.65
C ALA A 27 25.51 -6.60 13.15
N VAL A 28 26.38 -7.60 13.00
CA VAL A 28 27.80 -7.50 13.37
C VAL A 28 28.50 -6.44 12.52
N GLU A 29 28.23 -6.39 11.22
CA GLU A 29 28.79 -5.37 10.32
C GLU A 29 28.30 -3.96 10.69
N HIS A 30 27.00 -3.80 10.99
CA HIS A 30 26.39 -2.49 11.21
C HIS A 30 26.63 -1.93 12.61
N PHE A 31 26.60 -2.77 13.65
CA PHE A 31 26.66 -2.34 15.05
C PHE A 31 27.98 -2.70 15.75
N GLY A 32 28.73 -3.68 15.23
CA GLY A 32 29.94 -4.22 15.84
C GLY A 32 29.65 -5.31 16.88
N GLU A 33 30.44 -6.38 16.87
CA GLU A 33 30.24 -7.56 17.72
C GLU A 33 30.29 -7.24 19.22
N SER A 34 31.24 -6.41 19.66
CA SER A 34 31.39 -6.04 21.08
C SER A 34 30.16 -5.32 21.63
N ARG A 35 29.59 -4.38 20.86
CA ARG A 35 28.37 -3.66 21.24
C ARG A 35 27.16 -4.58 21.32
N LEU A 36 27.05 -5.56 20.41
CA LEU A 36 25.98 -6.55 20.46
C LEU A 36 26.09 -7.45 21.70
N LEU A 37 27.31 -7.88 22.04
CA LEU A 37 27.55 -8.69 23.24
C LEU A 37 27.24 -7.92 24.53
N ASP A 38 27.62 -6.65 24.60
CA ASP A 38 27.29 -5.78 25.74
C ASP A 38 25.78 -5.58 25.84
N ALA A 39 25.10 -5.30 24.71
CA ALA A 39 23.65 -5.16 24.69
C ALA A 39 22.92 -6.43 25.14
N ILE A 40 23.39 -7.63 24.77
CA ILE A 40 22.80 -8.90 25.23
C ILE A 40 22.97 -9.09 26.74
N ARG A 41 24.09 -8.65 27.31
CA ARG A 41 24.36 -8.75 28.75
C ARG A 41 23.50 -7.80 29.56
N ASP A 42 23.25 -6.62 29.02
CA ASP A 42 22.49 -5.56 29.70
C ASP A 42 20.98 -5.67 29.44
N LEU A 43 20.55 -6.45 28.43
CA LEU A 43 19.14 -6.67 28.12
C LEU A 43 18.51 -7.66 29.11
N ASP A 44 17.68 -7.14 30.01
CA ASP A 44 16.73 -7.97 30.76
C ASP A 44 15.47 -8.19 29.91
N ALA A 45 15.26 -9.43 29.48
CA ALA A 45 14.07 -9.81 28.70
C ALA A 45 12.75 -9.64 29.49
N ARG A 46 12.80 -9.60 30.82
CA ARG A 46 11.61 -9.41 31.66
C ARG A 46 11.14 -7.95 31.69
N ASP A 47 12.07 -7.02 31.50
CA ASP A 47 11.83 -5.58 31.54
C ASP A 47 11.92 -4.93 30.15
N TYR A 48 12.08 -5.73 29.10
CA TYR A 48 12.06 -5.24 27.72
C TYR A 48 10.67 -4.75 27.33
N GLU A 49 10.52 -3.43 27.17
CA GLU A 49 9.36 -2.83 26.53
C GLU A 49 9.61 -2.68 25.01
N PRO A 50 8.83 -3.37 24.16
CA PRO A 50 8.92 -3.19 22.72
C PRO A 50 8.65 -1.72 22.36
N PRO A 51 9.36 -1.15 21.36
CA PRO A 51 9.06 0.19 20.90
C PRO A 51 7.60 0.27 20.44
N VAL A 52 6.77 1.01 21.17
CA VAL A 52 5.38 1.27 20.82
C VAL A 52 5.40 2.13 19.57
N ALA A 53 4.60 1.77 18.55
CA ALA A 53 4.41 2.63 17.40
C ALA A 53 4.05 4.04 17.88
N GLU A 54 4.73 5.06 17.36
CA GLU A 54 4.40 6.45 17.68
C GLU A 54 2.89 6.64 17.49
N PRO A 55 2.19 7.28 18.45
CA PRO A 55 0.76 7.46 18.34
C PRO A 55 0.47 8.16 17.01
N ASP A 56 -0.43 7.59 16.21
CA ASP A 56 -0.88 8.17 14.94
C ASP A 56 -1.16 9.65 15.20
N THR A 57 -0.31 10.52 14.65
CA THR A 57 -0.57 11.95 14.69
C THR A 57 -1.96 12.11 14.08
N PRO A 58 -2.96 12.69 14.77
CA PRO A 58 -4.33 12.69 14.28
C PRO A 58 -4.31 13.28 12.89
N SER A 59 -4.60 12.41 11.90
CA SER A 59 -4.61 12.74 10.50
C SER A 59 -5.37 14.05 10.36
N ARG A 60 -4.71 15.11 9.88
CA ARG A 60 -5.37 16.39 9.58
C ARG A 60 -6.69 16.05 8.92
N ILE A 61 -7.81 16.43 9.54
CA ILE A 61 -9.13 16.21 8.98
C ILE A 61 -9.05 16.79 7.57
N PRO A 62 -9.17 15.97 6.51
CA PRO A 62 -9.14 16.49 5.15
C PRO A 62 -10.24 17.54 5.05
N PRO A 63 -10.00 18.67 4.37
CA PRO A 63 -11.05 19.65 4.14
C PRO A 63 -12.30 18.93 3.62
N PRO A 64 -13.51 19.38 4.00
CA PRO A 64 -14.74 18.70 3.62
C PRO A 64 -14.75 18.48 2.11
N MET A 65 -15.00 17.22 1.73
CA MET A 65 -14.83 16.65 0.38
C MET A 65 -15.52 17.48 -0.73
N ASN A 66 -16.48 18.31 -0.36
CA ASN A 66 -17.41 19.01 -1.24
C ASN A 66 -16.82 20.21 -2.02
N ALA A 67 -15.72 20.84 -1.57
CA ALA A 67 -15.21 22.04 -2.25
C ALA A 67 -14.48 21.74 -3.58
N ALA A 68 -13.92 20.53 -3.73
CA ALA A 68 -13.13 20.13 -4.89
C ALA A 68 -13.91 19.28 -5.92
N TRP A 69 -15.16 18.93 -5.62
CA TRP A 69 -15.95 18.03 -6.45
C TRP A 69 -16.36 18.56 -7.82
N PRO A 70 -16.70 19.86 -8.00
CA PRO A 70 -17.06 20.36 -9.33
C PRO A 70 -15.92 20.21 -10.34
N ASP A 71 -14.69 20.51 -9.92
CA ASP A 71 -13.51 20.39 -10.79
C ASP A 71 -13.21 18.92 -11.13
N ALA A 72 -13.30 18.02 -10.14
CA ALA A 72 -13.14 16.59 -10.36
C ALA A 72 -14.20 16.02 -11.33
N LEU A 73 -15.46 16.43 -11.18
CA LEU A 73 -16.55 16.05 -12.09
C LEU A 73 -16.28 16.54 -13.51
N ALA A 74 -15.88 17.81 -13.67
CA ALA A 74 -15.56 18.39 -14.98
C ALA A 74 -14.40 17.65 -15.66
N MET A 75 -13.37 17.25 -14.91
CA MET A 75 -12.26 16.45 -15.44
C MET A 75 -12.71 15.07 -15.93
N VAL A 76 -13.57 14.39 -15.15
CA VAL A 76 -14.11 13.08 -15.55
C VAL A 76 -15.05 13.22 -16.74
N ASP A 77 -15.90 14.24 -16.79
CA ASP A 77 -16.76 14.54 -17.94
C ASP A 77 -15.95 14.76 -19.22
N ALA A 78 -14.82 15.47 -19.13
CA ALA A 78 -13.95 15.74 -20.28
C ALA A 78 -13.36 14.47 -20.91
N ILE A 79 -13.20 13.39 -20.14
CA ILE A 79 -12.67 12.11 -20.65
C ILE A 79 -13.73 11.02 -20.80
N ARG A 80 -14.98 11.27 -20.41
CA ARG A 80 -16.04 10.26 -20.29
C ARG A 80 -16.18 9.45 -21.57
N ASP A 81 -16.42 10.10 -22.70
CA ASP A 81 -16.77 9.40 -23.94
C ASP A 81 -15.58 8.56 -24.46
N ARG A 82 -14.35 9.07 -24.28
CA ARG A 82 -13.12 8.32 -24.57
C ARG A 82 -12.94 7.12 -23.65
N ALA A 83 -13.19 7.28 -22.35
CA ALA A 83 -13.07 6.18 -21.39
C ALA A 83 -14.13 5.11 -21.66
N LEU A 84 -15.38 5.49 -21.92
CA LEU A 84 -16.46 4.55 -22.24
C LEU A 84 -16.13 3.74 -23.51
N SER A 85 -15.59 4.36 -24.56
CA SER A 85 -15.18 3.63 -25.78
C SER A 85 -14.03 2.66 -25.56
N LEU A 86 -13.23 2.85 -24.51
CA LEU A 86 -12.14 1.97 -24.11
C LEU A 86 -12.59 0.84 -23.15
N GLY A 87 -13.88 0.77 -22.79
CA GLY A 87 -14.45 -0.27 -21.95
C GLY A 87 -14.50 0.07 -20.45
N TRP A 88 -14.45 1.36 -20.10
CA TRP A 88 -14.77 1.82 -18.75
C TRP A 88 -16.29 1.88 -18.55
N THR A 89 -16.74 1.72 -17.30
CA THR A 89 -18.17 1.85 -16.95
C THR A 89 -18.44 3.21 -16.33
N HIS A 90 -19.68 3.71 -16.45
CA HIS A 90 -20.09 4.94 -15.77
C HIS A 90 -19.84 4.84 -14.25
N GLU A 91 -20.12 3.69 -13.64
CA GLU A 91 -19.84 3.41 -12.23
C GLU A 91 -18.34 3.55 -11.90
N SER A 92 -17.44 2.99 -12.71
CA SER A 92 -15.99 3.11 -12.48
C SER A 92 -15.46 4.55 -12.58
N LEU A 93 -16.20 5.46 -13.24
CA LEU A 93 -15.81 6.87 -13.38
C LEU A 93 -16.46 7.74 -12.29
N TYR A 94 -17.75 7.54 -12.02
CA TYR A 94 -18.60 8.45 -11.23
C TYR A 94 -19.06 7.90 -9.88
N ALA A 95 -18.87 6.62 -9.55
CA ALA A 95 -19.37 6.10 -8.29
C ALA A 95 -18.78 6.87 -7.10
N HIS A 96 -19.66 7.46 -6.30
CA HIS A 96 -19.30 8.05 -5.03
C HIS A 96 -19.73 7.06 -3.96
N ALA A 97 -18.80 6.58 -3.12
CA ALA A 97 -19.21 5.87 -1.92
C ALA A 97 -20.14 6.80 -1.15
N GLY A 98 -21.41 6.41 -1.01
CA GLY A 98 -22.38 7.12 -0.18
C GLY A 98 -21.78 7.38 1.19
N SER A 99 -22.24 8.43 1.86
CA SER A 99 -21.73 9.05 3.08
C SER A 99 -21.49 8.14 4.32
N HIS A 100 -21.52 6.81 4.17
CA HIS A 100 -21.20 5.86 5.23
C HIS A 100 -19.71 5.53 5.21
N ARG A 101 -18.99 6.23 6.10
CA ARG A 101 -17.57 6.02 6.47
C ARG A 101 -17.22 4.60 6.99
N VAL A 102 -18.01 3.56 6.72
CA VAL A 102 -17.89 2.26 7.42
C VAL A 102 -17.62 1.07 6.50
N ALA A 103 -17.65 1.21 5.16
CA ALA A 103 -17.20 0.14 4.27
C ALA A 103 -15.88 0.50 3.58
N ILE A 104 -14.79 -0.09 4.07
CA ILE A 104 -13.52 -0.19 3.36
C ILE A 104 -13.74 -1.13 2.17
N GLY A 105 -13.74 -0.58 0.95
CA GLY A 105 -14.09 -1.29 -0.29
C GLY A 105 -15.61 -1.45 -0.39
N VAL A 106 -16.32 -1.11 -1.45
CA VAL A 106 -16.05 -1.35 -2.87
C VAL A 106 -17.15 -0.58 -3.62
N ASN A 107 -17.00 0.73 -3.84
CA ASN A 107 -17.69 1.44 -4.94
C ASN A 107 -17.21 2.89 -5.08
N ARG A 108 -15.93 3.10 -5.36
CA ARG A 108 -15.38 4.44 -5.61
C ARG A 108 -14.89 4.51 -7.05
N GLY A 109 -15.49 5.41 -7.82
CA GLY A 109 -15.07 5.75 -9.17
C GLY A 109 -13.90 6.73 -9.16
N LEU A 110 -13.32 6.96 -10.35
CA LEU A 110 -12.18 7.86 -10.57
C LEU A 110 -12.36 9.23 -9.90
N VAL A 111 -13.57 9.78 -9.95
CA VAL A 111 -13.92 11.08 -9.36
C VAL A 111 -13.55 11.21 -7.87
N CYS A 112 -13.56 10.12 -7.11
CA CYS A 112 -13.20 10.12 -5.69
C CYS A 112 -11.68 10.23 -5.44
N PHE A 113 -10.86 10.09 -6.47
CA PHE A 113 -9.39 10.09 -6.37
C PHE A 113 -8.75 11.38 -6.87
N LEU A 114 -9.51 12.24 -7.57
CA LEU A 114 -9.03 13.52 -8.08
C LEU A 114 -9.07 14.61 -7.00
N LYS A 115 -7.96 15.32 -6.85
CA LYS A 115 -7.80 16.45 -5.91
C LYS A 115 -7.49 17.75 -6.65
N PRO A 116 -7.67 18.91 -5.99
CA PRO A 116 -7.28 20.19 -6.56
C PRO A 116 -5.81 20.21 -6.98
N GLY A 117 -5.54 20.69 -8.20
CA GLY A 117 -4.19 20.79 -8.78
C GLY A 117 -3.69 19.52 -9.47
N GLU A 118 -4.39 18.40 -9.36
CA GLU A 118 -4.12 17.19 -10.15
C GLU A 118 -4.70 17.30 -11.56
N LYS A 119 -4.20 16.48 -12.48
CA LYS A 119 -4.67 16.42 -13.87
C LYS A 119 -4.84 14.98 -14.32
N ILE A 120 -5.77 14.74 -15.24
CA ILE A 120 -5.85 13.46 -15.94
C ILE A 120 -4.79 13.43 -17.04
N GLY A 121 -3.99 12.36 -17.05
CA GLY A 121 -3.00 12.07 -18.09
C GLY A 121 -3.55 11.11 -19.15
N ASP A 122 -2.79 10.05 -19.43
CA ASP A 122 -3.20 9.07 -20.41
C ASP A 122 -4.44 8.27 -19.98
N VAL A 123 -5.38 8.14 -20.91
CA VAL A 123 -6.60 7.34 -20.77
C VAL A 123 -6.50 6.16 -21.71
N THR A 124 -6.38 4.97 -21.12
CA THR A 124 -6.24 3.69 -21.83
C THR A 124 -7.31 2.70 -21.37
N ARG A 125 -7.43 1.56 -22.06
CA ARG A 125 -8.31 0.45 -21.63
C ARG A 125 -7.94 -0.09 -20.24
N LEU A 126 -6.65 -0.10 -19.89
CA LEU A 126 -6.13 -0.72 -18.66
C LEU A 126 -6.11 0.23 -17.48
N SER A 127 -5.78 1.50 -17.72
CA SER A 127 -5.66 2.52 -16.66
C SER A 127 -5.90 3.94 -17.16
N ILE A 128 -6.27 4.81 -16.21
CA ILE A 128 -6.29 6.26 -16.35
C ILE A 128 -5.19 6.84 -15.45
N GLU A 129 -4.34 7.70 -15.99
CA GLU A 129 -3.30 8.38 -15.21
C GLU A 129 -3.84 9.59 -14.45
N ILE A 130 -3.43 9.72 -13.19
CA ILE A 130 -3.60 10.92 -12.38
C ILE A 130 -2.21 11.52 -12.17
N ILE A 131 -2.01 12.74 -12.65
CA ILE A 131 -0.75 13.48 -12.57
C ILE A 131 -0.84 14.43 -11.38
N LEU A 132 0.01 14.21 -10.38
CA LEU A 132 0.10 15.06 -9.20
C LEU A 132 0.82 16.39 -9.52
N PRO A 133 0.68 17.43 -8.68
CA PRO A 133 1.35 18.72 -8.88
C PRO A 133 2.88 18.63 -9.01
N ASN A 134 3.50 17.60 -8.44
CA ASN A 134 4.94 17.32 -8.53
C ASN A 134 5.34 16.46 -9.76
N ASN A 135 4.43 16.29 -10.73
CA ASN A 135 4.57 15.43 -11.91
C ASN A 135 4.68 13.92 -11.64
N VAL A 136 4.46 13.47 -10.40
CA VAL A 136 4.32 12.03 -10.11
C VAL A 136 3.04 11.52 -10.76
N ARG A 137 3.14 10.36 -11.43
CA ARG A 137 2.00 9.74 -12.13
C ARG A 137 1.50 8.52 -11.37
N GLN A 138 0.23 8.58 -11.00
CA GLN A 138 -0.50 7.45 -10.43
C GLN A 138 -1.40 6.84 -11.49
N ARG A 139 -1.74 5.56 -11.33
CA ARG A 139 -2.63 4.84 -12.24
C ARG A 139 -3.86 4.34 -11.51
N PHE A 140 -5.03 4.78 -11.97
CA PHE A 140 -6.30 4.18 -11.62
C PHE A 140 -6.59 3.05 -12.59
N TYR A 141 -6.66 1.80 -12.10
CA TYR A 141 -6.75 0.61 -12.95
C TYR A 141 -8.19 0.18 -13.21
N ASN A 142 -8.50 -0.15 -14.46
CA ASN A 142 -9.80 -0.63 -14.87
C ASN A 142 -10.05 -2.04 -14.31
N GLN A 143 -10.99 -2.16 -13.38
CA GLN A 143 -11.34 -3.44 -12.76
C GLN A 143 -12.20 -4.33 -13.68
N ASN A 144 -12.75 -3.78 -14.76
CA ASN A 144 -13.63 -4.48 -15.68
C ASN A 144 -12.88 -5.27 -16.77
N VAL A 145 -11.54 -5.22 -16.75
CA VAL A 145 -10.69 -5.92 -17.73
C VAL A 145 -9.59 -6.68 -17.00
N ASP A 146 -9.08 -7.72 -17.63
CA ASP A 146 -7.94 -8.45 -17.08
C ASP A 146 -6.70 -7.56 -17.05
N GLN A 147 -6.09 -7.50 -15.88
CA GLN A 147 -4.86 -6.77 -15.66
C GLN A 147 -3.67 -7.73 -15.77
N PRO A 148 -2.56 -7.31 -16.41
CA PRO A 148 -1.46 -8.21 -16.72
C PRO A 148 -0.76 -8.80 -15.48
N TRP A 149 -0.93 -8.20 -14.30
CA TRP A 149 -0.38 -8.72 -13.03
C TRP A 149 -1.37 -9.55 -12.19
N ILE A 150 -2.66 -9.59 -12.54
CA ILE A 150 -3.65 -10.34 -11.77
C ILE A 150 -3.71 -11.78 -12.30
N ARG A 151 -3.27 -12.73 -11.48
CA ARG A 151 -3.51 -14.16 -11.70
C ARG A 151 -4.85 -14.50 -11.07
N ARG A 152 -5.92 -14.60 -11.87
CA ARG A 152 -7.18 -15.17 -11.38
C ARG A 152 -6.97 -16.69 -11.27
N VAL A 153 -6.79 -17.19 -10.05
CA VAL A 153 -6.85 -18.62 -9.79
C VAL A 153 -8.33 -18.99 -9.85
N GLY A 154 -8.70 -19.79 -10.85
CA GLY A 154 -10.06 -20.32 -11.04
C GLY A 154 -10.37 -21.48 -10.11
#